data_AF-A0A0S8J8I8-F1
#
_entry.id   AF-A0A0S8J8I8-F1
#
_cell.length_a   1.000
_cell.length_b   1.000
_cell.length_c   1.000
_cell.angle_alpha   90.00
_cell.angle_beta   90.00
_cell.angle_gamma   90.00
#
_symmetry.space_group_name_H-M   'P 1'
#
loop_
_entity.id
_entity.type
_entity.pdbx_description
1 polymer ?
#
loop_
_entity_poly.entity_id
_entity_poly.type
_entity_poly.pdbx_seq_one_letter_code
_entity_poly.pdbx_strand_id
1 'polypeptide(L)'
;MNNKDVPYRRKSLYLLLTIPMIGMYIAVSAILLQFGVIFLGIYLFLFVLVAFGQSYVCVYLQCPYVGKFAPCVGGFCLPSSQIARWFKNVKRSERLYNIIVTLASVSLLGIIILPVYFLYQQSVFTLIGYLGIVLVYSACFLWFICPVCGTRHVCPGGRVSTKIRNRVKTG
;
A
#
# COMPACT_ATOMS: atom_id res chain seq x y z
N MET A 1 23.44 7.94 7.68
CA MET A 1 23.30 6.48 7.86
C MET A 1 23.84 5.81 6.61
N ASN A 2 24.88 4.98 6.75
CA ASN A 2 25.44 4.22 5.64
C ASN A 2 24.36 3.24 5.15
N ASN A 3 23.75 3.51 4.00
CA ASN A 3 22.72 2.67 3.39
C ASN A 3 23.38 1.36 2.95
N LYS A 4 23.60 0.44 3.89
CA LYS A 4 23.99 -0.93 3.56
C LYS A 4 22.87 -1.49 2.69
N ASP A 5 23.27 -2.02 1.55
CA ASP A 5 22.39 -2.63 0.57
C ASP A 5 21.77 -3.90 1.13
N VAL A 6 20.63 -3.77 1.82
CA VAL A 6 19.90 -4.92 2.36
C VAL A 6 18.80 -5.31 1.37
N PRO A 7 18.90 -6.46 0.67
CA PRO A 7 17.83 -6.95 -0.16
C PRO A 7 16.63 -7.40 0.69
N TYR A 8 15.41 -7.21 0.17
CA TYR A 8 14.21 -7.67 0.86
C TYR A 8 14.08 -9.19 0.79
N ARG A 9 14.25 -9.88 1.94
CA ARG A 9 14.33 -11.34 2.03
C ARG A 9 13.06 -12.08 1.59
N ARG A 10 11.87 -11.47 1.69
CA ARG A 10 10.57 -12.13 1.44
C ARG A 10 9.89 -11.69 0.14
N LYS A 11 10.68 -11.43 -0.91
CA LYS A 11 10.16 -10.96 -2.21
C LYS A 11 9.08 -11.88 -2.79
N SER A 12 9.33 -13.19 -2.82
CA SER A 12 8.39 -14.16 -3.42
C SER A 12 7.07 -14.22 -2.67
N LEU A 13 7.10 -14.22 -1.32
CA LEU A 13 5.89 -14.20 -0.51
C LEU A 13 5.07 -12.92 -0.72
N TYR A 14 5.74 -11.77 -0.85
CA TYR A 14 5.05 -10.51 -1.19
C TYR A 14 4.35 -10.60 -2.54
N LEU A 15 5.05 -11.10 -3.58
CA LEU A 15 4.47 -11.22 -4.91
C LEU A 15 3.27 -12.18 -4.91
N LEU A 16 3.40 -13.32 -4.22
CA LEU A 16 2.30 -14.28 -4.06
C LEU A 16 1.08 -13.64 -3.39
N LEU A 17 1.28 -12.91 -2.29
CA LEU A 17 0.18 -12.21 -1.61
C LEU A 17 -0.42 -11.08 -2.46
N THR A 18 0.35 -10.50 -3.38
CA THR A 18 -0.09 -9.38 -4.22
C THR A 18 -0.94 -9.84 -5.41
N ILE A 19 -0.79 -11.09 -5.89
CA ILE A 19 -1.57 -11.62 -7.02
C ILE A 19 -3.09 -11.53 -6.78
N PRO A 20 -3.65 -12.02 -5.65
CA PRO A 20 -5.08 -11.88 -5.38
C PRO A 20 -5.55 -10.43 -5.36
N MET A 21 -4.71 -9.53 -4.83
CA MET A 21 -5.02 -8.11 -4.75
C MET A 21 -5.08 -7.48 -6.15
N ILE A 22 -4.15 -7.83 -7.04
CA ILE A 22 -4.16 -7.38 -8.44
C ILE A 22 -5.42 -7.89 -9.15
N GLY A 23 -5.75 -9.17 -8.98
CA GLY A 23 -6.99 -9.73 -9.55
C GLY A 23 -8.23 -8.98 -9.08
N MET A 24 -8.29 -8.64 -7.78
CA MET A 24 -9.36 -7.84 -7.22
C MET A 24 -9.41 -6.42 -7.80
N TYR A 25 -8.26 -5.75 -7.99
CA TYR A 25 -8.21 -4.44 -8.63
C TYR A 25 -8.73 -4.47 -10.07
N ILE A 26 -8.36 -5.48 -10.85
CA ILE A 26 -8.84 -5.67 -12.21
C ILE A 26 -10.37 -5.87 -12.21
N ALA A 27 -10.89 -6.73 -11.31
CA ALA A 27 -12.32 -6.98 -11.20
C ALA A 27 -13.09 -5.70 -10.81
N VAL A 28 -12.59 -4.95 -9.83
CA VAL A 28 -13.17 -3.65 -9.42
C VAL A 28 -13.15 -2.65 -10.58
N SER A 29 -12.03 -2.54 -11.30
CA SER A 29 -11.95 -1.66 -12.47
C SER A 29 -12.94 -2.03 -13.56
N ALA A 30 -13.13 -3.33 -13.84
CA ALA A 30 -14.11 -3.80 -14.80
C ALA A 30 -15.55 -3.45 -14.37
N ILE A 31 -15.87 -3.58 -13.08
CA ILE A 31 -17.18 -3.20 -12.53
C ILE A 31 -17.38 -1.68 -12.63
N LEU A 32 -16.40 -0.88 -12.19
CA LEU A 32 -16.50 0.58 -12.28
C LEU A 32 -16.67 1.07 -13.72
N LEU A 33 -16.06 0.39 -14.69
CA LEU A 33 -16.24 0.68 -16.10
C LEU A 33 -17.69 0.52 -16.57
N GLN A 34 -18.44 -0.43 -16.01
CA GLN A 34 -19.87 -0.62 -16.30
C GLN A 34 -20.72 0.56 -15.79
N PHE A 35 -20.34 1.18 -14.67
CA PHE A 35 -21.03 2.34 -14.11
C PHE A 35 -20.62 3.67 -14.76
N GLY A 36 -19.43 3.73 -15.36
CA GLY A 36 -18.98 4.87 -16.15
C GLY A 36 -17.48 5.09 -16.08
N VAL A 37 -16.93 5.57 -17.20
CA VAL A 37 -15.49 5.85 -17.35
C VAL A 37 -14.96 6.85 -16.32
N ILE A 38 -15.81 7.78 -15.85
CA ILE A 38 -15.43 8.77 -14.82
C ILE A 38 -15.04 8.08 -13.52
N PHE A 39 -15.79 7.08 -13.05
CA PHE A 39 -15.48 6.39 -11.80
C PHE A 39 -14.21 5.55 -11.90
N LEU A 40 -13.99 4.91 -13.05
CA LEU A 40 -12.72 4.24 -13.35
C LEU A 40 -11.55 5.25 -13.35
N GLY A 41 -11.74 6.42 -13.96
CA GLY A 41 -10.74 7.49 -13.98
C GLY A 41 -10.37 7.97 -12.57
N ILE A 42 -11.37 8.22 -11.71
CA ILE A 42 -11.16 8.56 -10.30
C ILE A 42 -10.39 7.43 -9.59
N TYR A 43 -10.83 6.18 -9.78
CA TYR A 43 -10.18 5.02 -9.16
C TYR A 43 -8.71 4.93 -9.53
N LEU A 44 -8.37 4.98 -10.82
CA LEU A 44 -6.98 4.94 -11.30
C LEU A 44 -6.16 6.14 -10.82
N PHE A 45 -6.76 7.33 -10.77
CA PHE A 45 -6.10 8.52 -10.24
C PHE A 45 -5.70 8.35 -8.76
N LEU A 46 -6.55 7.72 -7.95
CA LEU A 46 -6.20 7.41 -6.55
C LEU A 46 -4.98 6.47 -6.45
N PHE A 47 -4.85 5.49 -7.35
CA PHE A 47 -3.66 4.62 -7.40
C PHE A 47 -2.38 5.43 -7.64
N VAL A 48 -2.44 6.39 -8.56
CA VAL A 48 -1.32 7.29 -8.86
C VAL A 48 -0.96 8.11 -7.62
N LEU A 49 -1.94 8.74 -6.96
CA LEU A 49 -1.70 9.51 -5.73
C LEU A 49 -1.05 8.68 -4.63
N VAL A 50 -1.53 7.45 -4.39
CA VAL A 50 -0.92 6.53 -3.43
C VAL A 50 0.51 6.18 -3.83
N ALA A 51 0.76 5.85 -5.10
CA ALA A 51 2.10 5.50 -5.58
C ALA A 51 3.09 6.65 -5.40
N PHE A 52 2.72 7.87 -5.79
CA PHE A 52 3.57 9.06 -5.61
C PHE A 52 3.78 9.39 -4.13
N GLY A 53 2.72 9.36 -3.32
CA GLY A 53 2.82 9.66 -1.90
C GLY A 53 3.69 8.65 -1.15
N GLN A 54 3.52 7.35 -1.43
CA GLN A 54 4.38 6.29 -0.88
C GLN A 54 5.85 6.46 -1.32
N SER A 55 6.08 6.90 -2.57
CA SER A 55 7.45 7.17 -3.07
C SER A 55 8.13 8.27 -2.26
N TYR A 56 7.43 9.38 -2.04
CA TYR A 56 7.96 10.50 -1.25
C TYR A 56 8.21 10.10 0.21
N VAL A 57 7.26 9.39 0.84
CA VAL A 57 7.40 8.87 2.21
C VAL A 57 8.60 7.94 2.33
N CYS A 58 8.82 7.08 1.34
CA CYS A 58 9.95 6.17 1.26
C CYS A 58 11.29 6.93 1.27
N VAL A 59 11.41 8.01 0.51
CA VAL A 59 12.61 8.86 0.50
C VAL A 59 12.76 9.64 1.80
N TYR A 60 11.68 10.22 2.33
CA TYR A 60 11.69 10.99 3.58
C TYR A 60 12.20 10.14 4.75
N LEU A 61 11.70 8.90 4.86
CA LEU A 61 12.08 7.93 5.89
C LEU A 61 13.43 7.24 5.61
N GLN A 62 14.18 7.67 4.60
CA GLN A 62 15.48 7.10 4.21
C GLN A 62 15.42 5.59 4.00
N CYS A 63 14.37 5.12 3.32
CA CYS A 63 14.17 3.69 3.12
C CYS A 63 15.35 3.04 2.37
N PRO A 64 15.86 1.87 2.82
CA PRO A 64 16.97 1.19 2.15
C PRO A 64 16.59 0.62 0.78
N TYR A 65 15.30 0.60 0.45
CA TYR A 65 14.76 0.01 -0.78
C TYR A 65 14.53 1.04 -1.91
N VAL A 66 14.98 2.29 -1.78
CA VAL A 66 14.82 3.30 -2.83
C VAL A 66 15.52 2.85 -4.12
N GLY A 67 14.77 2.74 -5.20
CA GLY A 67 15.24 2.24 -6.49
C GLY A 67 15.38 0.72 -6.56
N LYS A 68 14.95 -0.01 -5.54
CA LYS A 68 14.99 -1.49 -5.46
C LYS A 68 13.59 -2.03 -5.17
N PHE A 69 13.45 -3.32 -4.96
CA PHE A 69 12.17 -3.88 -4.55
C PHE A 69 11.81 -3.42 -3.14
N ALA A 70 10.70 -2.69 -2.98
CA ALA A 70 10.16 -2.27 -1.69
C ALA A 70 8.76 -2.87 -1.50
N PRO A 71 8.47 -3.53 -0.37
CA PRO A 71 7.11 -3.99 -0.09
C PRO A 71 6.25 -2.86 0.48
N CYS A 72 5.04 -2.67 -0.07
CA CYS A 72 4.00 -1.86 0.57
C CYS A 72 2.63 -2.50 0.44
N VAL A 73 1.76 -2.10 1.36
CA VAL A 73 0.36 -2.53 1.44
C VAL A 73 -0.30 -2.22 0.10
N GLY A 74 -0.98 -3.20 -0.48
CA GLY A 74 -1.77 -3.06 -1.70
C GLY A 74 -0.97 -3.17 -3.01
N GLY A 75 0.27 -3.67 -2.97
CA GLY A 75 1.02 -3.93 -4.21
C GLY A 75 1.63 -2.69 -4.89
N PHE A 76 1.33 -1.48 -4.42
CA PHE A 76 1.70 -0.22 -5.08
C PHE A 76 3.20 0.10 -5.12
N CYS A 77 4.05 -0.67 -4.43
CA CYS A 77 5.45 -0.29 -4.25
C CYS A 77 6.45 -0.80 -5.27
N LEU A 78 6.01 -1.65 -6.20
CA LEU A 78 6.82 -1.95 -7.39
C LEU A 78 7.10 -0.68 -8.22
N PRO A 79 6.10 0.16 -8.58
CA PRO A 79 6.37 1.41 -9.25
C PRO A 79 6.92 2.48 -8.29
N SER A 80 6.41 2.55 -7.05
CA SER A 80 6.78 3.64 -6.14
C SER A 80 8.27 3.63 -5.77
N SER A 81 8.89 2.46 -5.63
CA SER A 81 10.31 2.40 -5.30
C SER A 81 11.20 2.88 -6.45
N GLN A 82 10.77 2.71 -7.69
CA GLN A 82 11.45 3.26 -8.87
C GLN A 82 11.23 4.77 -8.96
N ILE A 83 9.98 5.22 -8.77
CA ILE A 83 9.61 6.64 -8.74
C ILE A 83 10.38 7.38 -7.62
N ALA A 84 10.60 6.74 -6.47
CA ALA A 84 11.38 7.29 -5.37
C ALA A 84 12.82 7.68 -5.75
N ARG A 85 13.39 7.15 -6.85
CA ARG A 85 14.68 7.60 -7.37
C ARG A 85 14.65 9.09 -7.76
N TRP A 86 13.55 9.57 -8.32
CA TRP A 86 13.37 10.96 -8.74
C TRP A 86 13.28 11.92 -7.56
N PHE A 87 12.81 11.44 -6.41
CA PHE A 87 12.64 12.25 -5.21
C PHE A 87 13.88 12.32 -4.32
N LYS A 88 14.98 11.61 -4.64
CA LYS A 88 16.18 11.51 -3.77
C LYS A 88 16.77 12.87 -3.36
N ASN A 89 16.73 13.85 -4.27
CA ASN A 89 17.33 15.18 -4.08
C ASN A 89 16.34 16.26 -3.64
N VAL A 90 15.08 15.90 -3.40
CA VAL A 90 14.05 16.87 -2.99
C VAL A 90 14.30 17.28 -1.54
N LYS A 91 14.25 18.60 -1.27
CA LYS A 91 14.34 19.15 0.09
C LYS A 91 13.22 18.58 0.96
N ARG A 92 13.61 17.99 2.09
CA ARG A 92 12.68 17.33 3.00
C ARG A 92 12.14 18.34 3.99
N SER A 93 10.82 18.52 3.98
CA SER A 93 10.10 19.30 4.98
C SER A 93 9.11 18.39 5.69
N GLU A 94 9.03 18.50 7.02
CA GLU A 94 8.08 17.75 7.84
C GLU A 94 6.63 18.11 7.49
N ARG A 95 6.36 19.38 7.20
CA ARG A 95 5.02 19.85 6.78
C ARG A 95 4.59 19.18 5.47
N LEU A 96 5.49 19.13 4.48
CA LEU A 96 5.21 18.45 3.21
C LEU A 96 5.03 16.95 3.42
N TYR A 97 5.84 16.33 4.27
CA TYR A 97 5.67 14.92 4.64
C TYR A 97 4.28 14.63 5.21
N ASN A 98 3.81 15.43 6.17
CA ASN A 98 2.50 15.22 6.79
C ASN A 98 1.34 15.38 5.80
N ILE A 99 1.45 16.36 4.88
CA ILE A 99 0.47 16.55 3.80
C ILE A 99 0.45 15.32 2.88
N ILE A 100 1.61 14.87 2.43
CA ILE A 100 1.73 13.75 1.49
C ILE A 100 1.28 12.43 2.11
N VAL A 101 1.63 12.17 3.38
CA VAL A 101 1.14 10.99 4.12
C VAL A 101 -0.37 11.01 4.24
N THR A 102 -0.94 12.16 4.61
CA THR A 102 -2.39 12.31 4.74
C THR A 102 -3.07 12.08 3.40
N LEU A 103 -2.59 12.71 2.34
CA LEU A 103 -3.12 12.54 0.99
C LEU A 103 -3.04 11.07 0.54
N ALA A 104 -1.90 10.41 0.70
CA ALA A 104 -1.74 9.00 0.35
C ALA A 104 -2.66 8.09 1.18
N SER A 105 -2.87 8.41 2.46
CA SER A 105 -3.76 7.63 3.34
C SER A 105 -5.22 7.81 2.95
N VAL A 106 -5.65 9.05 2.67
CA VAL A 106 -7.00 9.35 2.18
C VAL A 106 -7.24 8.71 0.82
N SER A 107 -6.26 8.77 -0.09
CA SER A 107 -6.38 8.11 -1.40
C SER A 107 -6.46 6.60 -1.27
N LEU A 108 -5.67 5.99 -0.38
CA LEU A 108 -5.75 4.55 -0.11
C LEU A 108 -7.12 4.17 0.45
N LEU A 109 -7.68 4.97 1.37
CA LEU A 109 -9.05 4.77 1.85
C LEU A 109 -10.06 4.93 0.71
N GLY A 110 -9.87 5.90 -0.19
CA GLY A 110 -10.70 6.07 -1.38
C GLY A 110 -10.68 4.84 -2.29
N ILE A 111 -9.51 4.22 -2.50
CA ILE A 111 -9.38 2.96 -3.26
C ILE A 111 -10.18 1.84 -2.60
N ILE A 112 -10.25 1.82 -1.27
CA ILE A 112 -10.99 0.79 -0.52
C ILE A 112 -12.49 1.06 -0.52
N ILE A 113 -12.89 2.32 -0.30
CA ILE A 113 -14.29 2.73 -0.07
C ILE A 113 -15.05 2.92 -1.38
N LEU A 114 -14.44 3.47 -2.43
CA LEU A 114 -15.13 3.72 -3.70
C LEU A 114 -15.80 2.45 -4.25
N PRO A 115 -15.13 1.28 -4.31
CA PRO A 115 -15.75 0.05 -4.81
C PRO A 115 -16.90 -0.44 -3.92
N VAL A 116 -16.89 -0.17 -2.61
CA VAL A 116 -17.92 -0.67 -1.67
C VAL A 116 -19.32 -0.27 -2.11
N TYR A 117 -19.50 0.98 -2.54
CA TYR A 117 -20.80 1.47 -3.01
C TYR A 117 -21.29 0.73 -4.25
N PHE A 118 -20.43 0.58 -5.27
CA PHE A 118 -20.80 -0.08 -6.53
C PHE A 118 -20.98 -1.59 -6.39
N LEU A 119 -20.13 -2.23 -5.57
CA LEU A 119 -20.25 -3.65 -5.27
C LEU A 119 -21.55 -3.95 -4.50
N TYR A 120 -21.96 -3.06 -3.59
CA TYR A 120 -23.24 -3.17 -2.89
C TYR A 120 -24.44 -3.14 -3.84
N GLN A 121 -24.40 -2.25 -4.85
CA GLN A 121 -25.46 -2.17 -5.87
C GLN A 121 -25.55 -3.44 -6.73
N GLN A 122 -24.43 -4.14 -6.93
CA GLN A 122 -24.40 -5.38 -7.72
C GLN A 122 -24.89 -6.59 -6.91
N SER A 123 -24.32 -6.81 -5.73
CA SER A 123 -24.71 -7.90 -4.81
C SER A 123 -23.99 -7.78 -3.47
N VAL A 124 -24.72 -8.01 -2.39
CA VAL A 124 -24.16 -8.09 -1.02
C VAL A 124 -23.07 -9.17 -0.92
N PHE A 125 -23.20 -10.29 -1.65
CA PHE A 125 -22.19 -11.34 -1.63
C PHE A 125 -20.85 -10.87 -2.22
N THR A 126 -20.88 -10.10 -3.31
CA THR A 126 -19.67 -9.54 -3.92
C THR A 126 -19.00 -8.54 -2.99
N LEU A 127 -19.79 -7.71 -2.31
CA LEU A 127 -19.28 -6.80 -1.28
C LEU A 127 -18.59 -7.55 -0.13
N ILE A 128 -19.23 -8.59 0.42
CA ILE A 128 -18.65 -9.40 1.49
C ILE A 128 -17.35 -10.06 1.02
N GLY A 129 -17.35 -10.63 -0.19
CA GLY A 129 -16.14 -11.22 -0.78
C GLY A 129 -15.00 -10.22 -0.90
N TYR A 130 -15.29 -9.02 -1.39
CA TYR A 130 -14.31 -7.92 -1.49
C TYR A 130 -13.75 -7.51 -0.13
N LEU A 131 -14.60 -7.23 0.85
CA LEU A 131 -14.16 -6.84 2.20
C LEU A 131 -13.37 -7.96 2.88
N GLY A 132 -13.78 -9.22 2.69
CA GLY A 132 -13.06 -10.39 3.17
C GLY A 132 -11.64 -10.46 2.60
N ILE A 133 -11.49 -10.30 1.28
CA ILE A 133 -10.16 -10.29 0.62
C ILE A 133 -9.30 -9.14 1.14
N VAL A 134 -9.85 -7.92 1.22
CA VAL A 134 -9.13 -6.74 1.74
C VAL A 134 -8.66 -6.97 3.17
N LEU A 135 -9.52 -7.51 4.03
CA LEU A 135 -9.20 -7.78 5.43
C LEU A 135 -8.13 -8.86 5.57
N VAL A 136 -8.30 -10.01 4.90
CA VAL A 136 -7.33 -11.12 4.91
C VAL A 136 -5.99 -10.66 4.36
N TYR A 137 -5.97 -9.94 3.23
CA TYR A 137 -4.75 -9.39 2.66
C TYR A 137 -4.05 -8.45 3.65
N SER A 138 -4.80 -7.52 4.26
CA SER A 138 -4.25 -6.54 5.21
C SER A 138 -3.65 -7.23 6.44
N ALA A 139 -4.34 -8.25 6.97
CA ALA A 139 -3.86 -9.05 8.09
C ALA A 139 -2.59 -9.82 7.72
N CYS A 140 -2.59 -10.54 6.60
CA CYS A 140 -1.42 -11.25 6.08
C CYS A 140 -0.24 -10.30 5.85
N PHE A 141 -0.49 -9.11 5.32
CA PHE A 141 0.54 -8.11 5.08
C PHE A 141 1.18 -7.63 6.39
N LEU A 142 0.34 -7.26 7.36
CA LEU A 142 0.78 -6.83 8.70
C LEU A 142 1.52 -7.94 9.44
N TRP A 143 1.16 -9.20 9.23
CA TRP A 143 1.76 -10.32 9.94
C TRP A 143 3.07 -10.82 9.30
N PHE A 144 3.10 -10.95 7.98
CA PHE A 144 4.20 -11.62 7.27
C PHE A 144 5.21 -10.66 6.62
N ILE A 145 4.75 -9.49 6.17
CA ILE A 145 5.54 -8.57 5.34
C ILE A 145 6.09 -7.39 6.15
N CYS A 146 5.23 -6.69 6.89
CA CYS A 146 5.61 -5.54 7.71
C CYS A 146 6.72 -5.81 8.75
N PRO A 147 6.73 -6.92 9.52
CA PRO A 147 7.70 -7.10 10.59
C PRO A 147 9.12 -7.39 10.09
N VAL A 148 9.29 -7.74 8.82
CA VAL A 148 10.62 -7.95 8.21
C VAL A 148 11.09 -6.74 7.39
N CYS A 149 10.27 -5.70 7.26
CA CYS A 149 10.64 -4.49 6.53
C CYS A 149 11.71 -3.69 7.29
N GLY A 150 12.65 -3.09 6.54
CA GLY A 150 13.77 -2.33 7.11
C GLY A 150 13.31 -1.06 7.84
N THR A 151 12.22 -0.45 7.37
CA THR A 151 11.64 0.77 7.93
C THR A 151 10.54 0.50 8.97
N ARG A 152 10.41 -0.74 9.46
CA ARG A 152 9.31 -1.14 10.36
C ARG A 152 9.20 -0.33 11.65
N HIS A 153 10.30 0.25 12.11
CA HIS A 153 10.38 1.02 13.36
C HIS A 153 9.90 2.47 13.18
N VAL A 154 9.92 3.01 11.96
CA VAL A 154 9.44 4.35 11.63
C VAL A 154 8.10 4.36 10.91
N CYS A 155 7.82 3.37 10.07
CA CYS A 155 6.58 3.29 9.30
C CYS A 155 5.38 2.93 10.20
N PRO A 156 4.22 3.62 10.09
CA PRO A 156 3.03 3.32 10.88
C PRO A 156 2.61 1.85 10.84
N GLY A 157 2.55 1.24 9.65
CA GLY A 157 2.19 -0.18 9.51
C GLY A 157 3.19 -1.13 10.18
N GLY A 158 4.48 -0.79 10.14
CA GLY A 158 5.52 -1.55 10.83
C GLY A 158 5.42 -1.45 12.36
N ARG A 159 5.09 -0.27 12.89
CA ARG A 159 4.87 -0.04 14.32
C ARG A 159 3.66 -0.82 14.82
N VAL A 160 2.55 -0.78 14.09
CA VAL A 160 1.33 -1.55 14.41
C VAL A 160 1.65 -3.05 14.40
N SER A 161 2.29 -3.55 13.34
CA SER A 161 2.71 -4.95 13.22
C SER A 161 3.60 -5.40 14.39
N THR A 162 4.60 -4.60 14.74
CA THR A 162 5.52 -4.92 15.85
C THR A 162 4.79 -4.93 17.20
N LYS A 163 3.88 -3.98 17.43
CA LYS A 163 3.07 -3.89 18.65
C LYS A 163 2.15 -5.11 18.81
N ILE A 164 1.46 -5.52 17.74
CA ILE A 164 0.60 -6.71 17.73
C ILE A 164 1.43 -7.96 18.07
N ARG A 165 2.57 -8.13 17.39
CA ARG A 165 3.42 -9.30 17.60
C ARG A 165 3.99 -9.39 19.02
N ASN A 166 4.34 -8.26 19.61
CA ASN A 166 4.84 -8.24 20.98
C ASN A 166 3.75 -8.66 21.97
N ARG A 167 2.50 -8.20 21.79
CA ARG A 167 1.37 -8.61 22.64
C ARG A 167 1.10 -10.11 22.60
N VAL A 168 1.15 -10.71 21.41
CA VAL A 168 0.93 -12.16 21.22
C VAL A 168 2.05 -13.02 21.84
N LYS A 169 3.25 -12.46 22.04
CA LYS A 169 4.34 -13.19 22.71
C LYS A 169 4.29 -13.12 24.23
N THR A 170 3.60 -12.11 24.78
CA THR A 170 3.56 -11.83 26.22
C THR A 170 2.28 -12.31 26.90
N GLY A 171 1.25 -12.65 26.14
CA GLY A 171 0.00 -13.22 26.64
C GLY A 171 -0.14 -14.65 26.15
#